data_AF-A0A2M9NRZ2-F1
#
_entry.id   AF-A0A2M9NRZ2-F1
#
_cell.length_a   1.000
_cell.length_b   1.000
_cell.length_c   1.000
_cell.angle_alpha   90.00
_cell.angle_beta   90.00
_cell.angle_gamma   90.00
#
_symmetry.space_group_name_H-M   'P 1'
#
loop_
_entity.id
_entity.type
_entity.pdbx_description
1 polymer ?
#
loop_
_entity_poly.entity_id
_entity_poly.type
_entity_poly.pdbx_seq_one_letter_code
_entity_poly.pdbx_strand_id
1 'polypeptide(L)'
;MPGGPCVSDDHEIFANEPTPSKIKEALLSLLMEKDIRHITSKEIAALANVSRGALYFYYEDKYDIFEEIVEEQKDGLQMAIFDSLKDLDHINLREMNLKVLPALSYVAMHTPFFLTMMDRNKMPYVNFHAFFFEVFNREILLTPMKENVSETLKDLYVHYRTLYTYAIILFWFKEGMKPSPEKISRQYWDLVSQKRYYWIFGVPVLPDEEEDRIDRRVIRTRQALQEAMIQLIIEKKDYSAVTISDITRRSDMRRATFYDHYSGKEDLLKAIIHHFCTDIIAILTLEGSREKVTIKQSEAILVRLFAYLSEHTSIVHFMSGNYGIPDPIPEILNTLSQFYLKQSIDIHAGKQMYAYYVSGLLVGLILYRLQEGKEYTPQFLAQEFIQFLDLKKYKINLL
;
A
#
# COMPACT_ATOMS: atom_id res chain seq x y z
N MET A 1 -61.35 6.93 -30.97
CA MET A 1 -60.68 5.83 -30.25
C MET A 1 -59.19 5.93 -30.53
N PRO A 2 -58.34 6.00 -29.49
CA PRO A 2 -56.91 6.23 -29.67
C PRO A 2 -56.18 4.90 -29.91
N GLY A 3 -55.26 4.89 -30.87
CA GLY A 3 -54.23 3.87 -31.00
C GLY A 3 -53.19 4.06 -29.89
N GLY A 4 -52.97 3.00 -29.11
CA GLY A 4 -51.95 2.97 -28.05
C GLY A 4 -50.53 2.90 -28.64
N PRO A 5 -49.51 3.39 -27.90
CA PRO A 5 -48.13 3.34 -28.35
C PRO A 5 -47.55 1.93 -28.14
N CYS A 6 -46.73 1.47 -29.08
CA CYS A 6 -45.78 0.38 -28.86
C CYS A 6 -44.91 0.72 -27.65
N VAL A 7 -45.03 -0.10 -26.61
CA VAL A 7 -44.05 -0.16 -25.53
C VAL A 7 -42.91 -1.04 -26.03
N SER A 8 -41.71 -0.49 -25.94
CA SER A 8 -40.41 -1.11 -26.21
C SER A 8 -40.17 -2.32 -25.31
N ASP A 9 -39.99 -3.49 -25.91
CA ASP A 9 -39.40 -4.65 -25.25
C ASP A 9 -37.87 -4.48 -25.18
N ASP A 10 -37.39 -3.73 -24.17
CA ASP A 10 -35.99 -3.72 -23.75
C ASP A 10 -35.75 -4.81 -22.68
N HIS A 11 -36.10 -6.06 -23.00
CA HIS A 11 -35.98 -7.20 -22.07
C HIS A 11 -35.20 -8.39 -22.62
N GLU A 12 -34.28 -8.19 -23.57
CA GLU A 12 -33.41 -9.27 -24.05
C GLU A 12 -31.96 -8.82 -24.26
N ILE A 13 -31.23 -8.54 -23.17
CA ILE A 13 -29.75 -8.44 -23.22
C ILE A 13 -29.05 -9.30 -22.12
N PHE A 14 -29.74 -9.80 -21.08
CA PHE A 14 -29.08 -10.50 -19.95
C PHE A 14 -29.11 -12.05 -19.98
N ALA A 15 -29.46 -12.67 -21.11
CA ALA A 15 -29.84 -14.09 -21.14
C ALA A 15 -28.69 -15.12 -21.16
N ASN A 16 -27.42 -14.75 -21.34
CA ASN A 16 -26.36 -15.74 -21.62
C ASN A 16 -25.10 -15.73 -20.74
N GLU A 17 -25.07 -14.99 -19.63
CA GLU A 17 -23.93 -15.08 -18.69
C GLU A 17 -23.95 -16.37 -17.86
N PRO A 18 -22.80 -17.05 -17.66
CA PRO A 18 -22.70 -18.24 -16.82
C PRO A 18 -23.20 -17.95 -15.40
N THR A 19 -23.97 -18.88 -14.81
CA THR A 19 -24.49 -18.76 -13.43
C THR A 19 -23.43 -18.34 -12.39
N PRO A 20 -22.18 -18.85 -12.43
CA PRO A 20 -21.12 -18.39 -11.53
C PRO A 20 -20.74 -16.90 -11.69
N SER A 21 -20.69 -16.37 -12.91
CA SER A 21 -20.36 -14.95 -13.17
C SER A 21 -21.39 -14.03 -12.52
N LYS A 22 -22.69 -14.32 -12.69
CA LYS A 22 -23.78 -13.56 -12.05
C LYS A 22 -23.71 -13.56 -10.53
N ILE A 23 -23.33 -14.69 -9.94
CA ILE A 23 -23.16 -14.84 -8.48
C ILE A 23 -22.00 -13.96 -7.98
N LYS A 24 -20.86 -13.97 -8.68
CA LYS A 24 -19.68 -13.17 -8.34
C LYS A 24 -19.94 -11.68 -8.47
N GLU A 25 -20.58 -11.23 -9.55
CA GLU A 25 -20.96 -9.83 -9.74
C GLU A 25 -21.95 -9.34 -8.66
N ALA A 26 -22.90 -10.20 -8.28
CA ALA A 26 -23.81 -9.92 -7.18
C ALA A 26 -23.07 -9.75 -5.84
N LEU A 27 -22.15 -10.66 -5.52
CA LEU A 27 -21.36 -10.53 -4.29
C LEU A 27 -20.50 -9.26 -4.33
N LEU A 28 -19.81 -8.98 -5.44
CA LEU A 28 -18.95 -7.81 -5.57
C LEU A 28 -19.75 -6.50 -5.40
N SER A 29 -20.93 -6.41 -5.98
CA SER A 29 -21.83 -5.26 -5.82
C SER A 29 -22.25 -5.06 -4.36
N LEU A 30 -22.58 -6.15 -3.65
CA LEU A 30 -22.92 -6.08 -2.23
C LEU A 30 -21.73 -5.67 -1.35
N LEU A 31 -20.51 -6.10 -1.70
CA LEU A 31 -19.29 -5.74 -0.98
C LEU A 31 -18.92 -4.25 -1.11
N MET A 32 -19.32 -3.60 -2.21
CA MET A 32 -19.17 -2.14 -2.35
C MET A 32 -20.01 -1.39 -1.29
N GLU A 33 -21.14 -1.96 -0.87
CA GLU A 33 -22.08 -1.31 0.04
C GLU A 33 -21.84 -1.67 1.51
N LYS A 34 -21.46 -2.92 1.81
CA LYS A 34 -21.35 -3.41 3.19
C LYS A 34 -20.33 -4.53 3.37
N ASP A 35 -19.92 -4.71 4.63
CA ASP A 35 -19.00 -5.76 5.05
C ASP A 35 -19.59 -7.17 4.80
N ILE A 36 -18.74 -8.12 4.36
CA ILE A 36 -19.15 -9.47 3.99
C ILE A 36 -19.90 -10.21 5.10
N ARG A 37 -19.58 -9.91 6.37
CA ARG A 37 -20.21 -10.54 7.54
C ARG A 37 -21.70 -10.23 7.60
N HIS A 38 -22.12 -9.11 7.00
CA HIS A 38 -23.52 -8.66 6.90
C HIS A 38 -24.18 -8.97 5.56
N ILE A 39 -23.51 -9.73 4.67
CA ILE A 39 -24.07 -10.23 3.42
C ILE A 39 -24.63 -11.64 3.65
N THR A 40 -25.86 -11.89 3.18
CA THR A 40 -26.52 -13.19 3.26
C THR A 40 -26.61 -13.89 1.90
N SER A 41 -26.65 -15.23 1.89
CA SER A 41 -26.85 -16.00 0.65
C SER A 41 -28.19 -15.69 -0.04
N LYS A 42 -29.21 -15.26 0.73
CA LYS A 42 -30.48 -14.78 0.18
C LYS A 42 -30.30 -13.53 -0.67
N GLU A 43 -29.49 -12.57 -0.19
CA GLU A 43 -29.23 -11.32 -0.91
C GLU A 43 -28.41 -11.57 -2.18
N ILE A 44 -27.37 -12.40 -2.08
CA ILE A 44 -26.55 -12.78 -3.26
C ILE A 44 -27.44 -13.46 -4.30
N ALA A 45 -28.22 -14.47 -3.91
CA ALA A 45 -29.09 -15.20 -4.83
C ALA A 45 -30.17 -14.31 -5.47
N ALA A 46 -30.76 -13.40 -4.70
CA ALA A 46 -31.74 -12.46 -5.20
C ALA A 46 -31.13 -11.48 -6.21
N LEU A 47 -29.94 -10.94 -5.93
CA LEU A 47 -29.27 -9.98 -6.81
C LEU A 47 -28.73 -10.65 -8.08
N ALA A 48 -28.23 -11.89 -7.98
CA ALA A 48 -27.78 -12.69 -9.12
C ALA A 48 -28.93 -13.27 -9.97
N ASN A 49 -30.19 -13.12 -9.52
CA ASN A 49 -31.37 -13.74 -10.12
C ASN A 49 -31.26 -15.28 -10.26
N VAL A 50 -30.82 -15.94 -9.18
CA VAL A 50 -30.68 -17.41 -9.11
C VAL A 50 -31.41 -17.98 -7.89
N SER A 51 -31.72 -19.28 -7.91
CA SER A 51 -32.22 -19.94 -6.71
C SER A 51 -31.08 -20.13 -5.69
N ARG A 52 -31.40 -20.16 -4.39
CA ARG A 52 -30.41 -20.51 -3.36
C ARG A 52 -29.81 -21.90 -3.56
N GLY A 53 -30.59 -22.84 -4.09
CA GLY A 53 -30.10 -24.18 -4.44
C GLY A 53 -29.06 -24.14 -5.55
N ALA A 54 -29.23 -23.26 -6.54
CA ALA A 54 -28.22 -23.03 -7.58
C ALA A 54 -26.96 -22.36 -7.03
N LEU A 55 -27.09 -21.42 -6.09
CA LEU A 55 -25.93 -20.82 -5.41
C LEU A 55 -25.11 -21.88 -4.65
N TYR A 56 -25.76 -22.70 -3.83
CA TYR A 56 -25.11 -23.78 -3.08
C TYR A 56 -24.61 -24.96 -3.93
N PHE A 57 -24.99 -25.01 -5.21
CA PHE A 57 -24.44 -25.99 -6.14
C PHE A 57 -23.01 -25.62 -6.57
N TYR A 58 -22.71 -24.32 -6.69
CA TYR A 58 -21.40 -23.83 -7.12
C TYR A 58 -20.49 -23.48 -5.95
N TYR A 59 -21.05 -22.99 -4.84
CA TYR A 59 -20.29 -22.39 -3.76
C TYR A 59 -20.70 -22.91 -2.39
N GLU A 60 -19.72 -23.21 -1.54
CA GLU A 60 -19.98 -23.63 -0.16
C GLU A 60 -20.61 -22.50 0.64
N ASP A 61 -20.02 -21.30 0.55
CA ASP A 61 -20.51 -20.09 1.19
C ASP A 61 -20.07 -18.81 0.43
N LYS A 62 -20.26 -17.64 1.07
CA LYS A 62 -19.91 -16.34 0.47
C LYS A 62 -18.40 -16.04 0.48
N TYR A 63 -17.62 -16.72 1.31
CA TYR A 63 -16.17 -16.59 1.34
C TYR A 63 -15.54 -17.40 0.20
N ASP A 64 -16.11 -18.56 -0.14
CA ASP A 64 -15.73 -19.33 -1.33
C ASP A 64 -15.90 -18.52 -2.64
N ILE A 65 -17.06 -17.85 -2.81
CA ILE A 65 -17.27 -16.91 -3.93
C ILE A 65 -16.22 -15.79 -3.91
N PHE A 66 -15.90 -15.25 -2.74
CA PHE A 66 -14.92 -14.18 -2.59
C PHE A 66 -13.51 -14.64 -2.98
N GLU A 67 -13.10 -15.83 -2.55
CA GLU A 67 -11.79 -16.40 -2.89
C GLU A 67 -11.67 -16.63 -4.40
N GLU A 68 -12.72 -17.16 -5.05
CA GLU A 68 -12.73 -17.30 -6.51
C GLU A 68 -12.63 -15.93 -7.21
N ILE A 69 -13.34 -14.90 -6.74
CA ILE A 69 -13.19 -13.53 -7.27
C ILE A 69 -11.75 -13.06 -7.13
N VAL A 70 -11.12 -13.25 -5.96
CA VAL A 70 -9.73 -12.81 -5.73
C VAL A 70 -8.76 -13.52 -6.67
N GLU A 71 -8.87 -14.84 -6.84
CA GLU A 71 -8.00 -15.60 -7.76
C GLU A 71 -8.21 -15.18 -9.22
N GLU A 72 -9.46 -15.00 -9.68
CA GLU A 72 -9.71 -14.49 -11.05
C GLU A 72 -9.09 -13.12 -11.28
N GLN A 73 -9.11 -12.24 -10.27
CA GLN A 73 -8.50 -10.92 -10.38
C GLN A 73 -6.97 -10.98 -10.39
N LYS A 74 -6.36 -11.95 -9.69
CA LYS A 74 -4.92 -12.21 -9.78
C LYS A 74 -4.57 -12.72 -11.18
N ASP A 75 -5.27 -13.74 -11.67
CA ASP A 75 -5.02 -14.37 -12.96
C ASP A 75 -5.19 -13.40 -14.13
N GLY A 76 -6.27 -12.60 -14.12
CA GLY A 76 -6.51 -11.61 -15.16
C GLY A 76 -5.47 -10.49 -15.17
N LEU A 77 -5.07 -10.00 -13.99
CA LEU A 77 -4.02 -8.98 -13.89
C LEU A 77 -2.65 -9.54 -14.32
N GLN A 78 -2.34 -10.77 -13.92
CA GLN A 78 -1.14 -11.49 -14.32
C GLN A 78 -1.10 -11.66 -15.84
N MET A 79 -2.19 -12.08 -16.47
CA MET A 79 -2.27 -12.23 -17.93
C MET A 79 -2.03 -10.90 -18.65
N ALA A 80 -2.57 -9.79 -18.11
CA ALA A 80 -2.31 -8.45 -18.65
C ALA A 80 -0.82 -8.04 -18.55
N ILE A 81 -0.13 -8.44 -17.48
CA ILE A 81 1.33 -8.25 -17.34
C ILE A 81 2.07 -9.17 -18.31
N PHE A 82 1.68 -10.43 -18.45
CA PHE A 82 2.26 -11.40 -19.38
C PHE A 82 2.21 -10.92 -20.82
N ASP A 83 1.03 -10.51 -21.28
CA ASP A 83 0.85 -9.98 -22.63
C ASP A 83 1.68 -8.74 -22.92
N SER A 84 2.02 -7.97 -21.88
CA SER A 84 2.88 -6.80 -22.00
C SER A 84 4.37 -7.14 -22.19
N LEU A 85 4.78 -8.36 -21.81
CA LEU A 85 6.18 -8.75 -21.66
C LEU A 85 6.58 -9.96 -22.52
N LYS A 86 5.64 -10.80 -22.97
CA LYS A 86 5.92 -12.08 -23.64
C LYS A 86 6.78 -11.99 -24.91
N ASP A 87 6.72 -10.86 -25.62
CA ASP A 87 7.47 -10.63 -26.86
C ASP A 87 8.82 -9.91 -26.62
N LEU A 88 9.24 -9.74 -25.36
CA LEU A 88 10.45 -9.02 -24.98
C LEU A 88 11.45 -9.98 -24.32
N ASP A 89 12.72 -9.92 -24.75
CA ASP A 89 13.80 -10.65 -24.08
C ASP A 89 14.26 -9.95 -22.79
N HIS A 90 14.13 -8.62 -22.77
CA HIS A 90 14.61 -7.77 -21.68
C HIS A 90 13.82 -6.45 -21.58
N ILE A 91 13.80 -5.89 -20.38
CA ILE A 91 13.30 -4.55 -20.08
C ILE A 91 14.48 -3.61 -19.90
N ASN A 92 14.43 -2.46 -20.56
CA ASN A 92 15.35 -1.35 -20.38
C ASN A 92 14.57 -0.09 -20.00
N LEU A 93 14.68 0.29 -18.72
CA LEU A 93 14.05 1.49 -18.16
C LEU A 93 14.65 2.80 -18.68
N ARG A 94 15.47 2.78 -19.74
CA ARG A 94 15.90 3.99 -20.48
C ARG A 94 15.27 4.09 -21.87
N GLU A 95 14.71 3.01 -22.40
CA GLU A 95 14.31 2.90 -23.82
C GLU A 95 12.78 2.75 -24.00
N MET A 96 11.99 3.05 -22.95
CA MET A 96 10.52 3.03 -22.98
C MET A 96 9.91 1.71 -23.50
N ASN A 97 10.56 0.57 -23.24
CA ASN A 97 10.02 -0.73 -23.66
C ASN A 97 9.17 -1.43 -22.59
N LEU A 98 9.06 -0.85 -21.38
CA LEU A 98 8.14 -1.34 -20.36
C LEU A 98 6.72 -0.86 -20.65
N LYS A 99 5.84 -1.78 -21.02
CA LYS A 99 4.40 -1.52 -21.20
C LYS A 99 3.67 -1.87 -19.91
N VAL A 100 3.17 -0.88 -19.18
CA VAL A 100 2.30 -1.09 -18.01
C VAL A 100 0.83 -0.81 -18.31
N LEU A 101 0.53 -0.26 -19.49
CA LEU A 101 -0.82 0.11 -19.87
C LEU A 101 -1.81 -1.06 -19.77
N PRO A 102 -1.54 -2.29 -20.25
CA PRO A 102 -2.51 -3.38 -20.13
C PRO A 102 -2.87 -3.71 -18.68
N ALA A 103 -1.88 -3.76 -17.77
CA ALA A 103 -2.13 -3.97 -16.34
C ALA A 103 -2.94 -2.82 -15.71
N LEU A 104 -2.64 -1.56 -16.06
CA LEU A 104 -3.41 -0.40 -15.60
C LEU A 104 -4.84 -0.39 -16.15
N SER A 105 -5.01 -0.76 -17.42
CA SER A 105 -6.34 -0.89 -18.05
C SER A 105 -7.15 -1.99 -17.39
N TYR A 106 -6.52 -3.12 -17.03
CA TYR A 106 -7.17 -4.17 -16.24
C TYR A 106 -7.65 -3.62 -14.89
N VAL A 107 -6.78 -2.94 -14.13
CA VAL A 107 -7.17 -2.31 -12.85
C VAL A 107 -8.33 -1.33 -13.02
N ALA A 108 -8.33 -0.52 -14.09
CA ALA A 108 -9.43 0.40 -14.37
C ALA A 108 -10.76 -0.30 -14.69
N MET A 109 -10.75 -1.36 -15.49
CA MET A 109 -11.95 -2.15 -15.81
C MET A 109 -12.53 -2.84 -14.57
N HIS A 110 -11.67 -3.22 -13.62
CA HIS A 110 -12.05 -3.92 -12.38
C HIS A 110 -12.04 -3.00 -11.14
N THR A 111 -12.22 -1.69 -11.32
CA THR A 111 -12.22 -0.69 -10.23
C THR A 111 -13.10 -1.07 -9.03
N PRO A 112 -14.34 -1.58 -9.19
CA PRO A 112 -15.17 -2.04 -8.06
C PRO A 112 -14.46 -3.02 -7.12
N PHE A 113 -13.74 -4.00 -7.69
CA PHE A 113 -12.96 -4.96 -6.90
C PHE A 113 -11.84 -4.26 -6.15
N PHE A 114 -10.96 -3.56 -6.87
CA PHE A 114 -9.77 -3.00 -6.25
C PHE A 114 -10.09 -1.94 -5.18
N LEU A 115 -11.09 -1.07 -5.40
CA LEU A 115 -11.52 -0.10 -4.38
C LEU A 115 -12.09 -0.80 -3.15
N THR A 116 -12.90 -1.83 -3.34
CA THR A 116 -13.53 -2.56 -2.24
C THR A 116 -12.50 -3.34 -1.42
N MET A 117 -11.58 -4.02 -2.08
CA MET A 117 -10.56 -4.82 -1.42
C MET A 117 -9.54 -3.95 -0.68
N MET A 118 -9.24 -2.74 -1.18
CA MET A 118 -8.29 -1.82 -0.54
C MET A 118 -8.89 -1.08 0.67
N ASP A 119 -10.20 -1.19 0.89
CA ASP A 119 -10.86 -0.67 2.09
C ASP A 119 -10.60 -1.58 3.29
N ARG A 120 -9.58 -1.23 4.09
CA ARG A 120 -9.20 -1.96 5.30
C ARG A 120 -10.24 -1.92 6.41
N ASN A 121 -11.33 -1.14 6.27
CA ASN A 121 -12.45 -1.14 7.21
C ASN A 121 -13.45 -2.27 6.93
N LYS A 122 -13.35 -2.94 5.78
CA LYS A 122 -14.20 -4.07 5.40
C LYS A 122 -13.45 -5.38 5.55
N MET A 123 -14.16 -6.41 6.03
CA MET A 123 -13.70 -7.80 5.97
C MET A 123 -14.30 -8.52 4.75
N PRO A 124 -13.59 -9.49 4.17
CA PRO A 124 -12.23 -9.92 4.50
C PRO A 124 -11.20 -8.94 3.93
N TYR A 125 -10.17 -8.60 4.71
CA TYR A 125 -9.09 -7.76 4.22
C TYR A 125 -8.21 -8.52 3.24
N VAL A 126 -8.08 -8.02 2.01
CA VAL A 126 -7.07 -8.50 1.07
C VAL A 126 -5.74 -7.84 1.41
N ASN A 127 -4.74 -8.65 1.78
CA ASN A 127 -3.38 -8.15 1.90
C ASN A 127 -2.84 -7.81 0.51
N PHE A 128 -2.91 -6.54 0.12
CA PHE A 128 -2.52 -6.10 -1.21
C PHE A 128 -1.04 -6.34 -1.53
N HIS A 129 -0.16 -6.31 -0.53
CA HIS A 129 1.22 -6.71 -0.75
C HIS A 129 1.31 -8.18 -1.15
N ALA A 130 0.64 -9.08 -0.43
CA ALA A 130 0.60 -10.50 -0.77
C ALA A 130 -0.08 -10.74 -2.14
N PHE A 131 -1.19 -10.05 -2.42
CA PHE A 131 -1.89 -10.11 -3.71
C PHE A 131 -0.94 -9.82 -4.88
N PHE A 132 -0.24 -8.68 -4.83
CA PHE A 132 0.68 -8.32 -5.91
C PHE A 132 1.94 -9.18 -5.94
N PHE A 133 2.44 -9.62 -4.78
CA PHE A 133 3.55 -10.56 -4.72
C PHE A 133 3.21 -11.85 -5.46
N GLU A 134 2.04 -12.44 -5.23
CA GLU A 134 1.59 -13.62 -5.96
C GLU A 134 1.45 -13.36 -7.47
N VAL A 135 0.85 -12.24 -7.87
CA VAL A 135 0.73 -11.84 -9.28
C VAL A 135 2.11 -11.74 -9.96
N PHE A 136 3.13 -11.22 -9.28
CA PHE A 136 4.48 -11.11 -9.83
C PHE A 136 5.32 -12.39 -9.72
N ASN A 137 4.92 -13.33 -8.86
CA ASN A 137 5.65 -14.57 -8.65
C ASN A 137 5.16 -15.72 -9.54
N ARG A 138 3.98 -15.57 -10.15
CA ARG A 138 3.40 -16.53 -11.10
C ARG A 138 3.83 -16.16 -12.53
N GLU A 139 4.38 -17.14 -13.26
CA GLU A 139 4.69 -17.14 -14.71
C GLU A 139 5.74 -16.15 -15.28
N ILE A 140 6.10 -15.06 -14.60
CA ILE A 140 7.06 -14.07 -15.14
C ILE A 140 8.11 -13.64 -14.10
N LEU A 141 9.35 -14.04 -14.34
CA LEU A 141 10.49 -13.64 -13.52
C LEU A 141 11.34 -12.56 -14.21
N LEU A 142 11.32 -11.34 -13.66
CA LEU A 142 12.25 -10.27 -14.05
C LEU A 142 13.54 -10.38 -13.23
N THR A 143 14.57 -10.94 -13.85
CA THR A 143 15.89 -11.07 -13.22
C THR A 143 16.76 -9.86 -13.59
N PRO A 144 17.46 -9.23 -12.64
CA PRO A 144 18.47 -8.22 -12.96
C PRO A 144 19.47 -8.74 -13.98
N MET A 145 19.87 -7.91 -14.95
CA MET A 145 20.96 -8.28 -15.88
C MET A 145 22.36 -8.20 -15.23
N LYS A 146 22.47 -8.45 -13.93
CA LYS A 146 23.74 -8.59 -13.22
C LYS A 146 24.13 -10.07 -13.21
N GLU A 147 25.43 -10.37 -13.27
CA GLU A 147 25.92 -11.75 -13.15
C GLU A 147 25.63 -12.31 -11.73
N ASN A 148 25.17 -13.57 -11.65
CA ASN A 148 24.96 -14.35 -10.42
C ASN A 148 24.00 -13.75 -9.37
N VAL A 149 22.72 -13.61 -9.71
CA VAL A 149 21.64 -13.31 -8.75
C VAL A 149 21.18 -14.61 -8.08
N SER A 150 21.34 -14.73 -6.76
CA SER A 150 20.83 -15.87 -5.98
C SER A 150 19.30 -15.87 -5.91
N GLU A 151 18.69 -17.01 -5.56
CA GLU A 151 17.22 -17.11 -5.43
C GLU A 151 16.67 -16.13 -4.38
N THR A 152 17.34 -16.04 -3.24
CA THR A 152 17.05 -15.07 -2.18
C THR A 152 16.99 -13.61 -2.67
N LEU A 153 17.87 -13.25 -3.61
CA LEU A 153 17.88 -11.91 -4.19
C LEU A 153 16.75 -11.69 -5.20
N LYS A 154 16.34 -12.74 -5.92
CA LYS A 154 15.20 -12.66 -6.83
C LYS A 154 13.91 -12.39 -6.06
N ASP A 155 13.66 -13.13 -4.98
CA ASP A 155 12.49 -12.94 -4.11
C ASP A 155 12.45 -11.52 -3.55
N LEU A 156 13.59 -11.02 -3.05
CA LEU A 156 13.72 -9.64 -2.57
C LEU A 156 13.33 -8.60 -3.65
N TYR A 157 13.70 -8.87 -4.90
CA TYR A 157 13.40 -7.96 -6.02
C TYR A 157 11.95 -8.10 -6.49
N VAL A 158 11.29 -9.26 -6.29
CA VAL A 158 9.84 -9.39 -6.44
C VAL A 158 9.15 -8.49 -5.41
N HIS A 159 9.53 -8.57 -4.13
CA HIS A 159 8.97 -7.70 -3.09
C HIS A 159 9.13 -6.22 -3.44
N TYR A 160 10.33 -5.78 -3.80
CA TYR A 160 10.53 -4.39 -4.17
C TYR A 160 9.62 -3.98 -5.34
N ARG A 161 9.52 -4.77 -6.42
CA ARG A 161 8.60 -4.50 -7.55
C ARG A 161 7.13 -4.42 -7.12
N THR A 162 6.71 -5.32 -6.24
CA THR A 162 5.38 -5.32 -5.62
C THR A 162 5.11 -3.99 -4.91
N LEU A 163 6.04 -3.52 -4.08
CA LEU A 163 5.90 -2.25 -3.35
C LEU A 163 5.69 -1.05 -4.28
N TYR A 164 6.44 -0.99 -5.38
CA TYR A 164 6.29 0.10 -6.35
C TYR A 164 4.96 0.06 -7.08
N THR A 165 4.54 -1.12 -7.52
CA THR A 165 3.25 -1.29 -8.21
C THR A 165 2.10 -0.90 -7.30
N TYR A 166 2.15 -1.34 -6.04
CA TYR A 166 1.20 -0.98 -5.01
C TYR A 166 1.15 0.55 -4.78
N ALA A 167 2.30 1.22 -4.70
CA ALA A 167 2.37 2.68 -4.52
C ALA A 167 1.72 3.46 -5.67
N ILE A 168 1.86 2.99 -6.92
CA ILE A 168 1.26 3.63 -8.10
C ILE A 168 -0.27 3.49 -8.10
N ILE A 169 -0.78 2.32 -7.75
CA ILE A 169 -2.22 2.06 -7.71
C ILE A 169 -2.86 2.84 -6.55
N LEU A 170 -2.21 2.88 -5.38
CA LEU A 170 -2.62 3.74 -4.26
C LEU A 170 -2.71 5.22 -4.67
N PHE A 171 -1.70 5.73 -5.37
CA PHE A 171 -1.70 7.10 -5.87
C PHE A 171 -2.90 7.33 -6.80
N TRP A 172 -3.13 6.43 -7.75
CA TRP A 172 -4.22 6.55 -8.70
C TRP A 172 -5.60 6.55 -8.02
N PHE A 173 -5.76 5.74 -6.98
CA PHE A 173 -7.00 5.65 -6.20
C PHE A 173 -7.22 6.91 -5.37
N LYS A 174 -6.15 7.45 -4.78
CA LYS A 174 -6.23 8.73 -4.08
C LYS A 174 -6.70 9.85 -5.01
N GLU A 175 -6.25 9.86 -6.25
CA GLU A 175 -6.71 10.82 -7.27
C GLU A 175 -8.13 10.52 -7.78
N GLY A 176 -8.84 9.55 -7.16
CA GLY A 176 -10.20 9.14 -7.49
C GLY A 176 -10.29 8.47 -8.85
N MET A 177 -9.22 7.81 -9.30
CA MET A 177 -9.11 7.19 -10.63
C MET A 177 -9.37 8.18 -11.79
N LYS A 178 -9.26 9.50 -11.55
CA LYS A 178 -9.55 10.52 -12.57
C LYS A 178 -8.60 10.49 -13.77
N PRO A 179 -7.27 10.32 -13.60
CA PRO A 179 -6.37 10.14 -14.74
C PRO A 179 -6.69 8.85 -15.50
N SER A 180 -6.65 8.85 -16.84
CA SER A 180 -6.83 7.61 -17.61
C SER A 180 -5.65 6.65 -17.43
N PRO A 181 -5.81 5.33 -17.71
CA PRO A 181 -4.72 4.37 -17.70
C PRO A 181 -3.50 4.82 -18.54
N GLU A 182 -3.74 5.46 -19.69
CA GLU A 182 -2.69 6.00 -20.56
C GLU A 182 -1.95 7.17 -19.92
N LYS A 183 -2.66 8.01 -19.16
CA LYS A 183 -2.03 9.12 -18.44
C LYS A 183 -1.16 8.58 -17.30
N ILE A 184 -1.67 7.67 -16.48
CA ILE A 184 -0.87 7.04 -15.41
C ILE A 184 0.31 6.26 -15.98
N SER A 185 0.12 5.52 -17.08
CA SER A 185 1.20 4.79 -17.74
C SER A 185 2.34 5.72 -18.18
N ARG A 186 2.00 6.89 -18.74
CA ARG A 186 3.00 7.89 -19.14
C ARG A 186 3.71 8.49 -17.93
N GLN A 187 2.97 8.92 -16.91
CA GLN A 187 3.60 9.49 -15.72
C GLN A 187 4.47 8.46 -14.97
N TYR A 188 4.04 7.20 -14.93
CA TYR A 188 4.83 6.11 -14.37
C TYR A 188 6.13 5.93 -15.14
N TRP A 189 6.06 5.97 -16.47
CA TRP A 189 7.25 5.90 -17.29
C TRP A 189 8.20 7.08 -17.04
N ASP A 190 7.69 8.31 -17.04
CA ASP A 190 8.49 9.50 -16.72
C ASP A 190 9.17 9.37 -15.35
N LEU A 191 8.48 8.82 -14.37
CA LEU A 191 8.98 8.58 -13.02
C LEU A 191 10.10 7.54 -13.02
N VAL A 192 9.90 6.35 -13.59
CA VAL A 192 10.91 5.27 -13.52
C VAL A 192 12.11 5.51 -14.43
N SER A 193 11.94 6.22 -15.54
CA SER A 193 13.03 6.62 -16.45
C SER A 193 13.97 7.64 -15.79
N GLN A 194 13.40 8.58 -15.05
CA GLN A 194 14.13 9.62 -14.33
C GLN A 194 14.59 9.14 -12.95
N LYS A 195 14.13 7.97 -12.48
CA LYS A 195 14.46 7.42 -11.17
C LYS A 195 15.94 7.45 -10.87
N ARG A 196 16.27 7.95 -9.68
CA ARG A 196 17.61 7.97 -9.10
C ARG A 196 17.54 7.36 -7.71
N TYR A 197 18.60 6.69 -7.29
CA TYR A 197 18.66 6.11 -5.94
C TYR A 197 18.49 7.15 -4.83
N TYR A 198 18.93 8.39 -5.07
CA TYR A 198 18.87 9.46 -4.08
C TYR A 198 17.50 10.13 -3.92
N TRP A 199 16.50 9.75 -4.72
CA TRP A 199 15.15 10.33 -4.66
C TRP A 199 14.40 10.02 -3.38
N ILE A 200 14.79 8.96 -2.67
CA ILE A 200 14.24 8.63 -1.36
C ILE A 200 14.71 9.60 -0.27
N PHE A 201 15.80 10.34 -0.51
CA PHE A 201 16.33 11.30 0.46
C PHE A 201 15.74 12.69 0.23
N GLY A 202 15.40 13.35 1.32
CA GLY A 202 15.01 14.75 1.33
C GLY A 202 16.16 15.66 1.77
N VAL A 203 15.88 16.96 1.74
CA VAL A 203 16.68 18.01 2.38
C VAL A 203 15.83 18.71 3.44
N PRO A 204 16.44 19.40 4.41
CA PRO A 204 15.70 20.15 5.41
C PRO A 204 14.69 21.07 4.74
N VAL A 205 13.44 20.89 5.10
CA VAL A 205 12.40 21.88 4.81
C VAL A 205 12.54 22.92 5.92
N LEU A 206 12.68 24.19 5.56
CA LEU A 206 12.68 25.26 6.56
C LEU A 206 11.42 25.11 7.42
N PRO A 207 11.54 25.06 8.76
CA PRO A 207 10.37 24.94 9.61
C PRO A 207 9.46 26.14 9.39
N ASP A 208 8.14 25.92 9.48
CA ASP A 208 7.21 27.02 9.63
C ASP A 208 7.60 27.76 10.94
N GLU A 209 7.66 29.10 10.93
CA GLU A 209 8.31 29.95 11.96
C GLU A 209 7.83 29.74 13.42
N GLU A 210 6.80 28.93 13.66
CA GLU A 210 6.19 28.65 14.97
C GLU A 210 6.78 27.45 15.74
N GLU A 211 7.54 26.54 15.11
CA GLU A 211 7.97 25.28 15.75
C GLU A 211 9.14 25.40 16.74
N ASP A 212 9.85 26.55 16.74
CA ASP A 212 11.21 26.64 17.31
C ASP A 212 11.28 26.89 18.84
N ARG A 213 10.18 26.70 19.60
CA ARG A 213 10.13 26.97 21.06
C ARG A 213 9.21 26.05 21.87
N ILE A 214 9.21 24.74 21.62
CA ILE A 214 8.47 23.80 22.48
C ILE A 214 9.27 23.49 23.76
N ASP A 215 8.65 23.71 24.93
CA ASP A 215 9.25 23.41 26.24
C ASP A 215 9.63 21.92 26.37
N ARG A 216 10.85 21.63 26.81
CA ARG A 216 11.34 20.27 27.09
C ARG A 216 10.42 19.47 28.03
N ARG A 217 9.70 20.14 28.94
CA ARG A 217 8.72 19.50 29.84
C ARG A 217 7.52 18.96 29.07
N VAL A 218 7.05 19.69 28.05
CA VAL A 218 5.98 19.25 27.16
C VAL A 218 6.42 18.00 26.38
N ILE A 219 7.65 18.01 25.84
CA ILE A 219 8.21 16.87 25.11
C ILE A 219 8.26 15.61 25.98
N ARG A 220 8.80 15.72 27.21
CA ARG A 220 8.87 14.59 28.15
C ARG A 220 7.49 14.03 28.51
N THR A 221 6.51 14.91 28.71
CA THR A 221 5.14 14.50 29.04
C THR A 221 4.50 13.76 27.88
N ARG A 222 4.65 14.26 26.65
CA ARG A 222 4.17 13.59 25.43
C ARG A 222 4.82 12.21 25.26
N GLN A 223 6.14 12.10 25.41
CA GLN A 223 6.87 10.83 25.32
C GLN A 223 6.36 9.80 26.35
N ALA A 224 6.21 10.20 27.62
CA ALA A 224 5.71 9.30 28.67
C ALA A 224 4.29 8.78 28.37
N LEU A 225 3.41 9.63 27.83
CA LEU A 225 2.05 9.24 27.43
C LEU A 225 2.06 8.27 26.23
N GLN A 226 2.90 8.54 25.24
CA GLN A 226 3.06 7.69 24.04
C GLN A 226 3.60 6.30 24.41
N GLU A 227 4.68 6.25 25.18
CA GLU A 227 5.28 5.00 25.66
C GLU A 227 4.29 4.17 26.49
N ALA A 228 3.56 4.82 27.40
CA ALA A 228 2.53 4.18 28.20
C ALA A 228 1.45 3.53 27.32
N MET A 229 0.98 4.22 26.28
CA MET A 229 -0.02 3.68 25.36
C MET A 229 0.52 2.51 24.54
N ILE A 230 1.74 2.61 24.00
CA ILE A 230 2.38 1.53 23.24
C ILE A 230 2.48 0.25 24.10
N GLN A 231 2.98 0.37 25.34
CA GLN A 231 3.10 -0.76 26.26
C GLN A 231 1.74 -1.38 26.58
N LEU A 232 0.73 -0.56 26.87
CA LEU A 232 -0.62 -1.05 27.19
C LEU A 232 -1.28 -1.78 26.02
N ILE A 233 -1.08 -1.31 24.78
CA ILE A 233 -1.58 -2.01 23.59
C ILE A 233 -0.92 -3.39 23.48
N ILE A 234 0.40 -3.47 23.65
CA ILE A 234 1.16 -4.73 23.57
C ILE A 234 0.69 -5.70 24.67
N GLU A 235 0.52 -5.21 25.91
CA GLU A 235 0.08 -6.01 27.05
C GLU A 235 -1.35 -6.55 26.88
N LYS A 236 -2.29 -5.68 26.49
CA LYS A 236 -3.70 -6.04 26.40
C LYS A 236 -4.07 -6.78 25.11
N LYS A 237 -3.22 -6.68 24.09
CA LYS A 237 -3.47 -7.19 22.73
C LYS A 237 -4.74 -6.66 22.08
N ASP A 238 -5.23 -5.50 22.53
CA ASP A 238 -6.45 -4.87 22.05
C ASP A 238 -6.43 -3.37 22.39
N TYR A 239 -6.38 -2.54 21.35
CA TYR A 239 -6.45 -1.09 21.41
C TYR A 239 -7.77 -0.58 21.98
N SER A 240 -8.87 -1.27 21.71
CA SER A 240 -10.20 -0.88 22.21
C SER A 240 -10.26 -1.00 23.74
N ALA A 241 -9.54 -1.96 24.31
CA ALA A 241 -9.43 -2.21 25.75
C ALA A 241 -8.49 -1.24 26.49
N VAL A 242 -7.69 -0.42 25.79
CA VAL A 242 -6.84 0.61 26.41
C VAL A 242 -7.66 1.85 26.73
N THR A 243 -7.66 2.26 28.01
CA THR A 243 -8.37 3.47 28.47
C THR A 243 -7.43 4.62 28.79
N ILE A 244 -7.93 5.86 28.73
CA ILE A 244 -7.18 7.05 29.18
C ILE A 244 -6.74 6.91 30.65
N SER A 245 -7.55 6.25 31.48
CA SER A 245 -7.22 5.98 32.88
C SER A 245 -6.04 5.01 33.04
N ASP A 246 -5.89 4.05 32.13
CA ASP A 246 -4.73 3.15 32.12
C ASP A 246 -3.47 3.91 31.71
N ILE A 247 -3.56 4.71 30.64
CA ILE A 247 -2.44 5.49 30.10
C ILE A 247 -1.92 6.49 31.14
N THR A 248 -2.82 7.26 31.75
CA THR A 248 -2.46 8.27 32.77
C THR A 248 -1.85 7.63 34.01
N ARG A 249 -2.38 6.48 34.46
CA ARG A 249 -1.79 5.73 35.57
C ARG A 249 -0.39 5.18 35.24
N ARG A 250 -0.21 4.63 34.03
CA ARG A 250 1.07 4.05 33.60
C ARG A 250 2.16 5.11 33.42
N SER A 251 1.79 6.26 32.88
CA SER A 251 2.68 7.40 32.65
C SER A 251 2.94 8.26 33.89
N ASP A 252 2.32 7.94 35.03
CA ASP A 252 2.32 8.76 36.26
C ASP A 252 1.79 10.20 36.04
N MET A 253 0.84 10.37 35.11
CA MET A 253 0.25 11.66 34.77
C MET A 253 -1.19 11.79 35.27
N ARG A 254 -1.66 13.03 35.45
CA ARG A 254 -3.07 13.29 35.75
C ARG A 254 -3.89 13.28 34.47
N ARG A 255 -5.19 12.94 34.56
CA ARG A 255 -6.11 13.02 33.42
C ARG A 255 -6.22 14.42 32.82
N ALA A 256 -6.15 15.47 33.65
CA ALA A 256 -6.10 16.85 33.16
C ALA A 256 -4.89 17.06 32.24
N THR A 257 -3.70 16.62 32.66
CA THR A 257 -2.46 16.69 31.87
C THR A 257 -2.54 15.91 30.56
N PHE A 258 -3.25 14.76 30.53
CA PHE A 258 -3.53 14.08 29.27
C PHE A 258 -4.31 14.99 28.32
N TYR A 259 -5.41 15.60 28.80
CA TYR A 259 -6.27 16.45 27.97
C TYR A 259 -5.64 17.79 27.59
N ASP A 260 -4.63 18.26 28.33
CA ASP A 260 -3.79 19.40 27.94
C ASP A 260 -2.97 19.11 26.67
N HIS A 261 -2.76 17.83 26.33
CA HIS A 261 -1.96 17.39 25.19
C HIS A 261 -2.75 16.69 24.09
N TYR A 262 -3.79 15.93 24.47
CA TYR A 262 -4.53 15.06 23.55
C TYR A 262 -6.03 15.08 23.84
N SER A 263 -6.82 15.23 22.80
CA SER A 263 -8.29 15.20 22.87
C SER A 263 -8.85 13.81 23.22
N GLY A 264 -8.09 12.74 22.95
CA GLY A 264 -8.47 11.36 23.22
C GLY A 264 -7.39 10.36 22.81
N LYS A 265 -7.68 9.05 22.96
CA LYS A 265 -6.73 7.99 22.60
C LYS A 265 -6.40 7.94 21.10
N GLU A 266 -7.33 8.34 20.24
CA GLU A 266 -7.12 8.38 18.78
C GLU A 266 -6.11 9.46 18.40
N ASP A 267 -6.19 10.61 19.06
CA ASP A 267 -5.27 11.73 18.88
C ASP A 267 -3.85 11.37 19.35
N LEU A 268 -3.74 10.69 20.50
CA LEU A 268 -2.47 10.14 20.97
C LEU A 268 -1.91 9.09 20.00
N LEU A 269 -2.73 8.20 19.44
CA LEU A 269 -2.29 7.21 18.45
C LEU A 269 -1.74 7.90 17.19
N LYS A 270 -2.42 8.91 16.67
CA LYS A 270 -1.94 9.72 15.54
C LYS A 270 -0.60 10.39 15.86
N ALA A 271 -0.44 10.92 17.07
CA ALA A 271 0.82 11.51 17.50
C ALA A 271 1.96 10.47 17.56
N ILE A 272 1.69 9.23 17.98
CA ILE A 272 2.68 8.13 17.94
C ILE A 272 3.10 7.85 16.48
N ILE A 273 2.14 7.74 15.56
CA ILE A 273 2.40 7.50 14.14
C ILE A 273 3.21 8.65 13.54
N HIS A 274 2.84 9.90 13.87
CA HIS A 274 3.52 11.09 13.38
C HIS A 274 4.96 11.18 13.91
N HIS A 275 5.19 10.86 15.18
CA HIS A 275 6.54 10.81 15.75
C HIS A 275 7.42 9.77 15.05
N PHE A 276 6.89 8.57 14.82
CA PHE A 276 7.56 7.53 14.04
C PHE A 276 7.93 8.00 12.62
N CYS A 277 7.01 8.68 11.94
CA CYS A 277 7.28 9.26 10.61
C CYS A 277 8.35 10.36 10.67
N THR A 278 8.33 11.18 11.72
CA THR A 278 9.31 12.27 11.93
C THR A 278 10.73 11.71 12.07
N ASP A 279 10.90 10.63 12.82
CA ASP A 279 12.20 9.96 12.96
C ASP A 279 12.69 9.39 11.62
N ILE A 280 11.80 8.76 10.84
CA ILE A 280 12.12 8.28 9.48
C ILE A 280 12.54 9.43 8.57
N ILE A 281 11.78 10.54 8.59
CA ILE A 281 12.09 11.75 7.83
C ILE A 281 13.45 12.30 8.25
N ALA A 282 13.76 12.37 9.54
CA ALA A 282 15.03 12.84 10.06
C ALA A 282 16.20 11.95 9.58
N ILE A 283 16.03 10.62 9.59
CA ILE A 283 17.03 9.68 9.06
C ILE A 283 17.26 9.91 7.56
N LEU A 284 16.19 10.15 6.79
CA LEU A 284 16.23 10.32 5.33
C LEU A 284 16.55 11.74 4.86
N THR A 285 16.76 12.68 5.79
CA THR A 285 17.07 14.08 5.48
C THR A 285 18.59 14.29 5.42
N LEU A 286 19.08 14.81 4.30
CA LEU A 286 20.49 15.06 4.06
C LEU A 286 20.91 16.48 4.44
N GLU A 287 22.05 16.62 5.10
CA GLU A 287 22.73 17.90 5.24
C GLU A 287 23.39 18.29 3.90
N GLY A 288 22.65 19.02 3.06
CA GLY A 288 23.16 19.53 1.77
C GLY A 288 22.38 19.04 0.56
N SER A 289 23.04 18.92 -0.60
CA SER A 289 22.39 18.54 -1.85
C SER A 289 22.25 17.02 -1.98
N ARG A 290 21.02 16.55 -2.22
CA ARG A 290 20.72 15.14 -2.48
C ARG A 290 21.43 14.57 -3.70
N GLU A 291 21.67 15.38 -4.73
CA GLU A 291 22.29 14.91 -5.99
C GLU A 291 23.79 14.63 -5.83
N LYS A 292 24.40 15.15 -4.77
CA LYS A 292 25.81 14.96 -4.44
C LYS A 292 26.05 13.79 -3.49
N VAL A 293 24.98 13.17 -2.96
CA VAL A 293 25.12 12.03 -2.05
C VAL A 293 25.71 10.85 -2.82
N THR A 294 26.73 10.22 -2.26
CA THR A 294 27.32 9.02 -2.86
C THR A 294 26.48 7.78 -2.57
N ILE A 295 26.67 6.72 -3.36
CA ILE A 295 26.08 5.39 -3.10
C ILE A 295 26.42 4.90 -1.68
N LYS A 296 27.69 5.04 -1.27
CA LYS A 296 28.15 4.62 0.07
C LYS A 296 27.46 5.40 1.20
N GLN A 297 27.28 6.71 1.04
CA GLN A 297 26.53 7.53 2.01
C GLN A 297 25.05 7.13 2.05
N SER A 298 24.46 6.88 0.88
CA SER A 298 23.06 6.44 0.75
C SER A 298 22.83 5.10 1.45
N GLU A 299 23.74 4.13 1.26
CA GLU A 299 23.75 2.85 1.96
C GLU A 299 23.82 3.05 3.48
N ALA A 300 24.76 3.87 3.97
CA ALA A 300 24.90 4.13 5.40
C ALA A 300 23.62 4.73 6.03
N ILE A 301 22.90 5.58 5.30
CA ILE A 301 21.61 6.13 5.75
C ILE A 301 20.54 5.04 5.80
N LEU A 302 20.45 4.19 4.77
CA LEU A 302 19.49 3.09 4.75
C LEU A 302 19.80 2.03 5.79
N VAL A 303 21.06 1.79 6.13
CA VAL A 303 21.44 0.95 7.29
C VAL A 303 20.84 1.50 8.57
N ARG A 304 20.95 2.82 8.79
CA ARG A 304 20.33 3.48 9.95
C ARG A 304 18.82 3.35 9.92
N LEU A 305 18.18 3.52 8.76
CA LEU A 305 16.74 3.31 8.60
C LEU A 305 16.35 1.88 8.98
N PHE A 306 16.97 0.86 8.40
CA PHE A 306 16.63 -0.53 8.67
C PHE A 306 16.94 -0.96 10.11
N ALA A 307 17.97 -0.39 10.74
CA ALA A 307 18.28 -0.59 12.16
C ALA A 307 17.21 0.04 13.05
N TYR A 308 16.85 1.31 12.79
CA TYR A 308 15.74 1.98 13.48
C TYR A 308 14.43 1.18 13.38
N LEU A 309 14.07 0.73 12.18
CA LEU A 309 12.88 -0.09 12.00
C LEU A 309 12.93 -1.39 12.83
N SER A 310 14.09 -2.02 12.97
CA SER A 310 14.26 -3.21 13.82
C SER A 310 14.10 -2.95 15.31
N GLU A 311 14.40 -1.74 15.78
CA GLU A 311 14.24 -1.34 17.19
C GLU A 311 12.78 -0.93 17.49
N HIS A 312 12.01 -0.54 16.48
CA HIS A 312 10.64 -0.03 16.61
C HIS A 312 9.57 -1.04 16.18
N THR A 313 9.69 -2.31 16.57
CA THR A 313 8.74 -3.39 16.18
C THR A 313 7.31 -3.20 16.70
N SER A 314 7.08 -2.30 17.65
CA SER A 314 5.73 -1.95 18.13
C SER A 314 4.81 -1.47 17.00
N ILE A 315 5.35 -0.76 16.01
CA ILE A 315 4.59 -0.30 14.85
C ILE A 315 4.07 -1.48 14.00
N VAL A 316 4.73 -2.64 14.04
CA VAL A 316 4.29 -3.88 13.37
C VAL A 316 2.99 -4.38 13.97
N HIS A 317 2.90 -4.36 15.30
CA HIS A 317 1.67 -4.72 15.99
C HIS A 317 0.53 -3.80 15.56
N PHE A 318 0.83 -2.53 15.27
CA PHE A 318 -0.17 -1.56 14.83
C PHE A 318 -0.59 -1.80 13.38
N MET A 319 0.35 -2.15 12.50
CA MET A 319 0.08 -2.41 11.08
C MET A 319 -0.53 -3.79 10.79
N SER A 320 -0.28 -4.79 11.65
CA SER A 320 -0.73 -6.19 11.45
C SER A 320 -2.22 -6.43 11.71
N GLY A 321 -2.97 -5.42 12.16
CA GLY A 321 -4.43 -5.50 12.35
C GLY A 321 -4.89 -6.36 13.54
N ASN A 322 -3.99 -7.14 14.16
CA ASN A 322 -4.31 -8.09 15.22
C ASN A 322 -4.70 -7.46 16.57
N TYR A 323 -4.50 -6.15 16.73
CA TYR A 323 -4.69 -5.43 17.99
C TYR A 323 -5.90 -4.48 17.94
N GLY A 324 -6.75 -4.55 16.90
CA GLY A 324 -7.94 -3.69 16.77
C GLY A 324 -7.60 -2.20 16.57
N ILE A 325 -6.39 -1.89 16.09
CA ILE A 325 -5.92 -0.53 15.84
C ILE A 325 -6.46 -0.04 14.49
N PRO A 326 -6.97 1.21 14.40
CA PRO A 326 -7.27 1.86 13.13
C PRO A 326 -6.05 1.85 12.21
N ASP A 327 -6.25 1.55 10.91
CA ASP A 327 -5.15 1.38 9.98
C ASP A 327 -4.19 2.61 9.97
N PRO A 328 -2.91 2.43 10.35
CA PRO A 328 -1.96 3.54 10.38
C PRO A 328 -1.41 3.90 9.00
N ILE A 329 -1.56 3.05 7.98
CA ILE A 329 -0.94 3.25 6.66
C ILE A 329 -1.37 4.59 6.01
N PRO A 330 -2.65 4.97 5.97
CA PRO A 330 -3.08 6.25 5.40
C PRO A 330 -2.41 7.46 6.07
N GLU A 331 -2.25 7.42 7.41
CA GLU A 331 -1.63 8.50 8.17
C GLU A 331 -0.11 8.57 7.92
N ILE A 332 0.56 7.41 7.87
CA ILE A 332 1.99 7.32 7.51
C ILE A 332 2.21 7.84 6.09
N LEU A 333 1.41 7.36 5.13
CA LEU A 333 1.49 7.76 3.72
C LEU A 333 1.25 9.26 3.57
N ASN A 334 0.25 9.81 4.26
CA ASN A 334 -0.04 11.23 4.27
C ASN A 334 1.16 12.03 4.82
N THR A 335 1.65 11.69 6.02
CA THR A 335 2.76 12.39 6.68
C THR A 335 4.02 12.40 5.81
N LEU A 336 4.43 11.24 5.30
CA LEU A 336 5.60 11.13 4.40
C LEU A 336 5.37 11.92 3.10
N SER A 337 4.17 11.84 2.51
CA SER A 337 3.89 12.52 1.25
C SER A 337 3.96 14.04 1.39
N GLN A 338 3.53 14.61 2.53
CA GLN A 338 3.65 16.04 2.80
C GLN A 338 5.11 16.48 2.84
N PHE A 339 5.99 15.69 3.46
CA PHE A 339 7.42 15.96 3.45
C PHE A 339 7.97 15.96 2.02
N TYR A 340 7.68 14.95 1.21
CA TYR A 340 8.16 14.87 -0.19
C TYR A 340 7.53 15.92 -1.11
N LEU A 341 6.30 16.36 -0.84
CA LEU A 341 5.65 17.46 -1.55
C LEU A 341 6.29 18.82 -1.27
N LYS A 342 7.00 19.00 -0.15
CA LYS A 342 7.77 20.22 0.14
C LYS A 342 9.18 20.21 -0.49
N GLN A 343 9.67 19.05 -0.94
CA GLN A 343 11.00 18.92 -1.55
C GLN A 343 11.10 19.65 -2.90
N SER A 344 12.21 20.31 -3.20
CA SER A 344 12.47 20.81 -4.55
C SER A 344 13.03 19.67 -5.41
N ILE A 345 12.25 19.24 -6.40
CA ILE A 345 12.63 18.19 -7.36
C ILE A 345 12.12 18.55 -8.74
N ASP A 346 12.98 18.43 -9.75
CA ASP A 346 12.61 18.53 -11.16
C ASP A 346 12.27 17.12 -11.67
N ILE A 347 10.97 16.85 -11.85
CA ILE A 347 10.48 15.56 -12.32
C ILE A 347 9.26 15.70 -13.24
N HIS A 348 9.31 15.03 -14.39
CA HIS A 348 8.30 15.16 -15.43
C HIS A 348 6.98 14.45 -15.08
N ALA A 349 7.05 13.38 -14.29
CA ALA A 349 5.88 12.65 -13.80
C ALA A 349 4.93 13.49 -12.93
N GLY A 350 5.43 14.63 -12.43
CA GLY A 350 4.73 15.51 -11.51
C GLY A 350 5.05 15.22 -10.04
N LYS A 351 5.13 16.30 -9.26
CA LYS A 351 5.53 16.27 -7.85
C LYS A 351 4.63 15.40 -6.97
N GLN A 352 3.32 15.39 -7.24
CA GLN A 352 2.35 14.59 -6.50
C GLN A 352 2.62 13.10 -6.66
N MET A 353 2.78 12.62 -7.90
CA MET A 353 3.07 11.20 -8.16
C MET A 353 4.41 10.79 -7.54
N TYR A 354 5.44 11.64 -7.66
CA TYR A 354 6.72 11.43 -7.00
C TYR A 354 6.57 11.27 -5.48
N ALA A 355 5.91 12.22 -4.82
CA ALA A 355 5.76 12.20 -3.37
C ALA A 355 4.99 10.97 -2.88
N TYR A 356 3.92 10.60 -3.58
CA TYR A 356 3.16 9.38 -3.30
C TYR A 356 3.96 8.11 -3.55
N TYR A 357 4.69 8.05 -4.66
CA TYR A 357 5.50 6.90 -5.00
C TYR A 357 6.61 6.64 -3.97
N VAL A 358 7.35 7.67 -3.56
CA VAL A 358 8.40 7.53 -2.54
C VAL A 358 7.81 7.18 -1.18
N SER A 359 6.66 7.76 -0.82
CA SER A 359 5.99 7.46 0.44
C SER A 359 5.44 6.03 0.47
N GLY A 360 4.80 5.57 -0.60
CA GLY A 360 4.29 4.21 -0.71
C GLY A 360 5.41 3.17 -0.73
N LEU A 361 6.53 3.49 -1.38
CA LEU A 361 7.75 2.70 -1.30
C LEU A 361 8.24 2.56 0.15
N LEU A 362 8.32 3.67 0.90
CA LEU A 362 8.77 3.65 2.29
C LEU A 362 7.84 2.85 3.19
N VAL A 363 6.52 3.02 3.05
CA VAL A 363 5.52 2.16 3.72
C VAL A 363 5.80 0.70 3.41
N GLY A 364 6.06 0.40 2.14
CA GLY A 364 6.45 -0.93 1.70
C GLY A 364 7.69 -1.49 2.39
N LEU A 365 8.75 -0.70 2.46
CA LEU A 365 10.00 -1.09 3.12
C LEU A 365 9.81 -1.29 4.62
N ILE A 366 9.00 -0.45 5.26
CA ILE A 366 8.62 -0.59 6.66
C ILE A 366 7.94 -1.95 6.86
N LEU A 367 6.90 -2.26 6.08
CA LEU A 367 6.18 -3.53 6.17
C LEU A 367 7.09 -4.73 5.91
N TYR A 368 7.88 -4.67 4.83
CA TYR A 368 8.81 -5.73 4.47
C TYR A 368 9.85 -5.98 5.57
N ARG A 369 10.57 -4.93 6.00
CA ARG A 369 11.63 -5.03 7.03
C ARG A 369 11.11 -5.69 8.31
N LEU A 370 9.89 -5.35 8.67
CA LEU A 370 9.28 -5.73 9.94
C LEU A 370 8.61 -7.11 9.92
N GLN A 371 8.41 -7.70 8.74
CA GLN A 371 7.81 -9.02 8.57
C GLN A 371 8.84 -10.00 8.01
N GLU A 372 8.92 -10.14 6.70
CA GLU A 372 9.75 -11.12 5.98
C GLU A 372 11.23 -10.70 5.99
N GLY A 373 11.49 -9.40 5.89
CA GLY A 373 12.84 -8.83 5.85
C GLY A 373 13.62 -8.87 7.16
N LYS A 374 13.00 -9.31 8.27
CA LYS A 374 13.65 -9.35 9.61
C LYS A 374 14.80 -10.35 9.70
N GLU A 375 14.81 -11.36 8.82
CA GLU A 375 15.83 -12.42 8.78
C GLU A 375 17.18 -11.90 8.25
N TYR A 376 17.16 -10.78 7.52
CA TYR A 376 18.35 -10.15 6.96
C TYR A 376 18.93 -9.07 7.87
N THR A 377 20.22 -8.77 7.71
CA THR A 377 20.83 -7.64 8.43
C THR A 377 20.42 -6.30 7.80
N PRO A 378 20.39 -5.20 8.57
CA PRO A 378 20.20 -3.85 8.01
C PRO A 378 21.18 -3.53 6.87
N GLN A 379 22.43 -3.99 7.00
CA GLN A 379 23.49 -3.81 6.01
C GLN A 379 23.16 -4.50 4.69
N PHE A 380 22.77 -5.78 4.75
CA PHE A 380 22.40 -6.53 3.55
C PHE A 380 21.22 -5.88 2.82
N LEU A 381 20.14 -5.55 3.55
CA LEU A 381 18.97 -4.91 2.95
C LEU A 381 19.29 -3.55 2.33
N ALA A 382 20.11 -2.72 2.99
CA ALA A 382 20.53 -1.43 2.46
C ALA A 382 21.31 -1.56 1.15
N GLN A 383 22.28 -2.47 1.09
CA GLN A 383 23.07 -2.75 -0.10
C GLN A 383 22.20 -3.19 -1.27
N GLU A 384 21.32 -4.16 -1.03
CA GLU A 384 20.45 -4.69 -2.07
C GLU A 384 19.38 -3.70 -2.51
N PHE A 385 18.86 -2.90 -1.59
CA PHE A 385 17.86 -1.90 -1.93
C PHE A 385 18.44 -0.75 -2.77
N ILE A 386 19.65 -0.27 -2.46
CA ILE A 386 20.33 0.73 -3.29
C ILE A 386 20.62 0.18 -4.69
N GLN A 387 21.08 -1.06 -4.77
CA GLN A 387 21.32 -1.73 -6.03
C GLN A 387 20.03 -1.87 -6.87
N PHE A 388 18.92 -2.22 -6.23
CA PHE A 388 17.61 -2.27 -6.87
C PHE A 388 17.17 -0.88 -7.36
N LEU A 389 17.35 0.16 -6.55
CA LEU A 389 16.96 1.53 -6.91
C LEU A 389 17.67 2.05 -8.17
N ASP A 390 18.92 1.65 -8.36
CA ASP A 390 19.74 2.05 -9.51
C ASP A 390 19.59 1.10 -10.72
N LEU A 391 18.93 -0.05 -10.55
CA LEU A 391 18.77 -1.05 -11.60
C LEU A 391 17.92 -0.52 -12.76
N LYS A 392 18.48 -0.58 -13.98
CA LYS A 392 17.82 -0.11 -15.22
C LYS A 392 17.49 -1.22 -16.22
N LYS A 393 18.01 -2.42 -16.04
CA LYS A 393 17.89 -3.51 -17.02
C LYS A 393 17.50 -4.82 -16.35
N TYR A 394 16.51 -5.49 -16.91
CA TYR A 394 16.00 -6.78 -16.45
C TYR A 394 15.91 -7.74 -17.61
N LYS A 395 16.31 -8.99 -17.42
CA LYS A 395 16.00 -10.10 -18.30
C LYS A 395 14.62 -10.63 -17.94
N ILE A 396 13.79 -10.89 -18.96
CA ILE A 396 12.50 -11.55 -18.78
C ILE A 396 12.75 -13.06 -18.86
N ASN A 397 12.23 -13.81 -17.90
CA ASN A 397 12.22 -15.26 -17.91
C ASN A 397 10.78 -15.69 -17.69
N LEU A 398 10.18 -16.33 -18.68
CA LEU A 398 8.85 -16.92 -18.57
C LEU A 398 9.03 -18.27 -17.85
N LEU A 399 8.30 -18.46 -16.75
CA LEU A 399 8.43 -19.63 -15.87
C LEU A 399 7.57 -20.81 -16.33
#